data_AF-A0A267MIJ0-F1
#
_entry.id   AF-A0A267MIJ0-F1
#
_cell.length_a   1.000
_cell.length_b   1.000
_cell.length_c   1.000
_cell.angle_alpha   90.00
_cell.angle_beta   90.00
_cell.angle_gamma   90.00
#
_symmetry.space_group_name_H-M   'P 1'
#
loop_
_entity.id
_entity.type
_entity.pdbx_description
1 polymer ?
#
loop_
_entity_poly.entity_id
_entity_poly.type
_entity_poly.pdbx_seq_one_letter_code
_entity_poly.pdbx_strand_id
1 'polypeptide(L)'
;MRKIACIFIVVILVIMPLNVFAQGQVIEKDERVSEDLYLFTDDFKNYGIIEGDIFIACNTILNRGILNGDMSGVFNRALLGGEIKGDVRFTGNKIDIKGEVNEDLIGFGNKINLSKESIIDGNVNITGNKVQLLGFIGGDVYVKADKVNIKGEIKGDVNISANEIYISPTTKIHGDLTYEGEMLHKIPSSVVTGETTGKNTHNININKKAGLSSFVGLLFKGSSYVTYFLLSLLLIYLFKNIYLEMIIDVEERTFEAGISGLIGIFSVPIICIILLISILGIPIGMLLGVLYGLLIYVSKIPICIWIGTKILKSREKIYLGFTIGLFILFFVDFIPFVRFFVGLGTKVFGAGLYLLVIYESIQRNRKNSIL
;
A
#
# COMPACT_ATOMS: atom_id res chain seq x y z
N MET A 1 26.14 -7.95 26.85
CA MET A 1 26.43 -6.61 26.26
C MET A 1 26.25 -6.57 24.74
N ARG A 2 26.84 -7.48 23.94
CA ARG A 2 26.69 -7.49 22.46
C ARG A 2 25.24 -7.50 21.94
N LYS A 3 24.32 -8.23 22.59
CA LYS A 3 22.90 -8.29 22.19
C LYS A 3 22.11 -7.00 22.47
N ILE A 4 22.46 -6.29 23.54
CA ILE A 4 21.86 -4.98 23.88
C ILE A 4 22.37 -3.91 22.90
N ALA A 5 23.64 -3.98 22.50
CA ALA A 5 24.20 -3.13 21.45
C ALA A 5 23.53 -3.37 20.09
N CYS A 6 23.22 -4.62 19.71
CA CYS A 6 22.45 -4.91 18.49
C CYS A 6 21.02 -4.37 18.54
N ILE A 7 20.34 -4.44 19.69
CA ILE A 7 19.00 -3.86 19.83
C ILE A 7 19.07 -2.33 19.73
N PHE A 8 20.06 -1.69 20.34
CA PHE A 8 20.29 -0.25 20.19
C PHE A 8 20.64 0.14 18.75
N ILE A 9 21.45 -0.65 18.04
CA ILE A 9 21.81 -0.41 16.64
C ILE A 9 20.60 -0.61 15.72
N VAL A 10 19.75 -1.60 15.96
CA VAL A 10 18.51 -1.82 15.20
C VAL A 10 17.49 -0.72 15.51
N VAL A 11 17.37 -0.29 16.77
CA VAL A 11 16.54 0.86 17.14
C VAL A 11 17.09 2.16 16.53
N ILE A 12 18.40 2.37 16.48
CA ILE A 12 19.05 3.50 15.81
C ILE A 12 18.87 3.43 14.28
N LEU A 13 18.92 2.24 13.67
CA LEU A 13 18.65 2.02 12.24
C LEU A 13 17.17 2.19 11.87
N VAL A 14 16.26 1.85 12.79
CA VAL A 14 14.81 2.04 12.63
C VAL A 14 14.39 3.49 12.93
N ILE A 15 15.16 4.21 13.76
CA ILE A 15 15.02 5.67 13.98
C ILE A 15 15.77 6.48 12.90
N MET A 16 16.68 5.86 12.14
CA MET A 16 17.25 6.43 10.93
C MET A 16 16.41 6.09 9.69
N PRO A 17 15.28 6.77 9.52
CA PRO A 17 15.01 7.46 8.27
C PRO A 17 15.15 8.97 8.54
N LEU A 18 16.30 9.38 9.06
CA LEU A 18 16.64 10.78 9.30
C LEU A 18 17.74 11.17 8.34
N ASN A 19 17.36 11.25 7.05
CA ASN A 19 17.79 12.27 6.09
C ASN A 19 17.25 11.95 4.68
N VAL A 20 15.94 11.82 4.53
CA VAL A 20 15.24 12.30 3.32
C VAL A 20 13.97 13.02 3.77
N PHE A 21 14.10 13.92 4.75
CA PHE A 21 13.13 14.99 4.95
C PHE A 21 13.60 16.16 4.09
N ALA A 22 13.29 16.11 2.79
CA ALA A 22 13.33 17.31 1.99
C ALA A 22 11.93 17.94 2.08
N GLN A 23 11.83 19.05 2.83
CA GLN A 23 10.86 20.10 2.50
C GLN A 23 10.85 20.27 0.98
N GLY A 24 9.65 20.28 0.39
CA GLY A 24 9.35 20.32 -1.04
C GLY A 24 10.55 20.35 -1.98
N GLN A 25 10.87 19.22 -2.62
CA GLN A 25 11.91 19.22 -3.65
C GLN A 25 11.43 20.02 -4.85
N VAL A 26 12.17 21.07 -5.17
CA VAL A 26 11.99 21.90 -6.36
C VAL A 26 13.19 21.69 -7.24
N ILE A 27 12.97 21.22 -8.46
CA ILE A 27 13.96 21.26 -9.53
C ILE A 27 13.73 22.58 -10.26
N GLU A 28 14.71 23.47 -10.15
CA GLU A 28 14.60 24.82 -10.71
C GLU A 28 14.72 24.81 -12.24
N LYS A 29 14.28 25.90 -12.89
CA LYS A 29 14.19 25.96 -14.36
C LYS A 29 15.51 25.69 -15.08
N ASP A 30 16.63 26.13 -14.48
CA ASP A 30 17.97 26.00 -15.06
C ASP A 30 18.70 24.74 -14.56
N GLU A 31 18.02 23.91 -13.77
CA GLU A 31 18.57 22.68 -13.21
C GLU A 31 18.34 21.49 -14.14
N ARG A 32 19.36 20.62 -14.21
CA ARG A 32 19.29 19.35 -14.93
C ARG A 32 19.69 18.21 -14.01
N VAL A 33 18.80 17.24 -13.87
CA VAL A 33 19.04 16.02 -13.10
C VAL A 33 19.30 14.88 -14.09
N SER A 34 20.52 14.34 -14.07
CA SER A 34 20.96 13.32 -15.03
C SER A 34 20.58 11.88 -14.64
N GLU A 35 20.04 11.68 -13.44
CA GLU A 35 19.76 10.37 -12.85
C GLU A 35 18.25 10.15 -12.69
N ASP A 36 17.86 8.89 -12.46
CA ASP A 36 16.51 8.53 -12.05
C ASP A 36 16.20 9.05 -10.64
N LEU A 37 14.95 9.46 -10.42
CA LEU A 37 14.49 10.00 -9.15
C LEU A 37 13.56 9.04 -8.41
N TYR A 38 13.92 8.72 -7.17
CA TYR A 38 13.11 7.88 -6.27
C TYR A 38 12.70 8.69 -5.05
N LEU A 39 11.44 9.14 -5.02
CA LEU A 39 10.99 10.21 -4.11
C LEU A 39 9.81 9.78 -3.24
N PHE A 40 9.92 10.08 -1.94
CA PHE A 40 8.81 10.04 -0.99
C PHE A 40 8.76 11.38 -0.24
N THR A 41 7.85 12.27 -0.65
CA THR A 41 7.80 13.65 -0.15
C THR A 41 6.37 14.18 -0.12
N ASP A 42 6.09 15.25 0.62
CA ASP A 42 4.76 15.86 0.61
C ASP A 42 4.49 16.59 -0.71
N ASP A 43 5.42 17.43 -1.16
CA ASP A 43 5.29 18.23 -2.38
C ASP A 43 6.52 18.08 -3.28
N PHE A 44 6.31 17.90 -4.58
CA PHE A 44 7.38 17.92 -5.59
C PHE A 44 7.05 18.89 -6.72
N LYS A 45 8.01 19.70 -7.12
CA LYS A 45 7.88 20.65 -8.23
C LYS A 45 9.05 20.49 -9.19
N ASN A 46 8.76 20.24 -10.46
CA ASN A 46 9.77 20.25 -11.51
C ASN A 46 9.51 21.41 -12.46
N TYR A 47 10.48 22.31 -12.58
CA TYR A 47 10.53 23.37 -13.60
C TYR A 47 11.69 23.19 -14.58
N GLY A 48 12.66 22.34 -14.26
CA GLY A 48 13.88 22.09 -15.04
C GLY A 48 13.79 20.85 -15.93
N ILE A 49 14.91 20.16 -16.10
CA ILE A 49 15.02 18.97 -16.96
C ILE A 49 15.45 17.76 -16.12
N ILE A 50 14.73 16.65 -16.26
CA ILE A 50 15.09 15.35 -15.66
C ILE A 50 15.37 14.39 -16.82
N GLU A 51 16.58 13.85 -16.87
CA GLU A 51 17.01 12.94 -17.94
C GLU A 51 16.47 11.53 -17.77
N GLY A 52 16.43 11.04 -16.54
CA GLY A 52 16.00 9.68 -16.20
C GLY A 52 14.50 9.58 -15.92
N ASP A 53 14.14 8.50 -15.24
CA ASP A 53 12.76 8.20 -14.84
C ASP A 53 12.41 8.82 -13.47
N ILE A 54 11.12 9.02 -13.21
CA ILE A 54 10.61 9.39 -11.88
C ILE A 54 9.77 8.26 -11.31
N PHE A 55 10.15 7.79 -10.11
CA PHE A 55 9.37 6.94 -9.23
C PHE A 55 9.00 7.73 -7.97
N ILE A 56 7.74 8.19 -7.87
CA ILE A 56 7.34 9.12 -6.80
C ILE A 56 6.07 8.71 -6.07
N ALA A 57 6.10 8.86 -4.73
CA ALA A 57 4.90 8.92 -3.92
C ALA A 57 4.84 10.26 -3.18
N CYS A 58 3.79 11.05 -3.42
CA CYS A 58 3.66 12.36 -2.79
C CYS A 58 2.21 12.82 -2.56
N ASN A 59 2.02 13.89 -1.79
CA ASN A 59 0.68 14.50 -1.68
C ASN A 59 0.40 15.38 -2.91
N THR A 60 1.31 16.25 -3.32
CA THR A 60 1.16 17.08 -4.51
C THR A 60 2.37 17.03 -5.44
N ILE A 61 2.13 16.84 -6.73
CA ILE A 61 3.16 17.01 -7.76
C ILE A 61 2.76 18.09 -8.77
N LEU A 62 3.73 18.94 -9.12
CA LEU A 62 3.65 19.91 -10.21
C LEU A 62 4.82 19.67 -11.17
N ASN A 63 4.54 19.17 -12.37
CA ASN A 63 5.54 19.11 -13.44
C ASN A 63 5.25 20.20 -14.47
N ARG A 64 6.15 21.18 -14.61
CA ARG A 64 6.16 22.17 -15.70
C ARG A 64 7.44 22.13 -16.53
N GLY A 65 8.42 21.34 -16.09
CA GLY A 65 9.66 21.09 -16.80
C GLY A 65 9.55 19.96 -17.82
N ILE A 66 10.69 19.44 -18.23
CA ILE A 66 10.81 18.30 -19.15
C ILE A 66 11.26 17.07 -18.37
N LEU A 67 10.60 15.94 -18.63
CA LEU A 67 11.05 14.62 -18.21
C LEU A 67 11.35 13.80 -19.47
N ASN A 68 12.61 13.42 -19.68
CA ASN A 68 13.02 12.65 -20.86
C ASN A 68 12.72 11.15 -20.75
N GLY A 69 12.48 10.64 -19.53
CA GLY A 69 12.08 9.25 -19.29
C GLY A 69 10.61 9.09 -18.92
N ASP A 70 10.34 8.01 -18.16
CA ASP A 70 9.02 7.61 -17.70
C ASP A 70 8.65 8.25 -16.36
N MET A 71 7.34 8.41 -16.11
CA MET A 71 6.81 8.81 -14.82
C MET A 71 5.92 7.72 -14.22
N SER A 72 6.33 7.15 -13.10
CA SER A 72 5.53 6.21 -12.31
C SER A 72 5.27 6.76 -10.91
N GLY A 73 4.00 6.94 -10.51
CA GLY A 73 3.76 7.50 -9.18
C GLY A 73 2.37 7.39 -8.58
N VAL A 74 2.35 7.57 -7.26
CA VAL A 74 1.14 7.64 -6.45
C VAL A 74 1.03 9.04 -5.86
N PHE A 75 -0.04 9.75 -6.15
CA PHE A 75 -0.21 11.12 -5.66
C PHE A 75 -1.65 11.47 -5.29
N ASN A 76 -1.85 12.27 -4.25
CA ASN A 76 -3.20 12.79 -3.99
C ASN A 76 -3.60 13.78 -5.08
N ARG A 77 -2.73 14.73 -5.45
CA ARG A 77 -2.97 15.70 -6.52
C ARG A 77 -1.79 15.79 -7.47
N ALA A 78 -2.06 15.82 -8.77
CA ALA A 78 -1.05 16.10 -9.79
C ALA A 78 -1.50 17.17 -10.77
N LEU A 79 -0.57 18.05 -11.12
CA LEU A 79 -0.67 18.95 -12.26
C LEU A 79 0.53 18.71 -13.18
N LEU A 80 0.30 18.01 -14.29
CA LEU A 80 1.32 17.70 -15.30
C LEU A 80 1.13 18.66 -16.48
N GLY A 81 1.85 19.78 -16.45
CA GLY A 81 1.77 20.85 -17.45
C GLY A 81 2.99 20.99 -18.36
N GLY A 82 4.06 20.24 -18.09
CA GLY A 82 5.27 20.17 -18.94
C GLY A 82 5.22 18.99 -19.92
N GLU A 83 6.38 18.64 -20.47
CA GLU A 83 6.56 17.52 -21.41
C GLU A 83 7.11 16.30 -20.67
N ILE A 84 6.52 15.13 -20.94
CA ILE A 84 7.01 13.82 -20.50
C ILE A 84 7.20 12.97 -21.74
N LYS A 85 8.44 12.62 -22.06
CA LYS A 85 8.76 11.93 -23.32
C LYS A 85 8.47 10.43 -23.30
N GLY A 86 8.41 9.82 -22.12
CA GLY A 86 8.04 8.43 -21.96
C GLY A 86 6.59 8.24 -21.50
N ASP A 87 6.36 7.11 -20.86
CA ASP A 87 5.07 6.70 -20.33
C ASP A 87 4.72 7.43 -19.03
N VAL A 88 3.43 7.63 -18.78
CA VAL A 88 2.91 8.10 -17.49
C VAL A 88 2.00 7.05 -16.87
N ARG A 89 2.47 6.45 -15.77
CA ARG A 89 1.77 5.42 -15.00
C ARG A 89 1.42 5.97 -13.62
N PHE A 90 0.14 6.18 -13.33
CA PHE A 90 -0.24 6.88 -12.12
C PHE A 90 -1.40 6.31 -11.33
N THR A 91 -1.44 6.71 -10.07
CA THR A 91 -2.59 6.52 -9.19
C THR A 91 -2.81 7.75 -8.33
N GLY A 92 -4.05 8.27 -8.28
CA GLY A 92 -4.31 9.42 -7.42
C GLY A 92 -5.74 9.88 -7.23
N ASN A 93 -5.95 10.96 -6.48
CA ASN A 93 -7.29 11.49 -6.23
C ASN A 93 -7.70 12.50 -7.31
N LYS A 94 -6.90 13.53 -7.56
CA LYS A 94 -7.19 14.54 -8.60
C LYS A 94 -6.00 14.77 -9.52
N ILE A 95 -6.15 14.38 -10.78
CA ILE A 95 -5.08 14.43 -11.78
C ILE A 95 -5.49 15.37 -12.90
N ASP A 96 -4.71 16.42 -13.10
CA ASP A 96 -4.89 17.40 -14.17
C ASP A 96 -3.66 17.32 -15.10
N ILE A 97 -3.86 16.86 -16.34
CA ILE A 97 -2.84 16.79 -17.38
C ILE A 97 -3.13 17.90 -18.38
N LYS A 98 -2.16 18.77 -18.60
CA LYS A 98 -2.24 19.93 -19.49
C LYS A 98 -1.13 20.00 -20.53
N GLY A 99 -0.02 19.30 -20.27
CA GLY A 99 1.12 19.24 -21.17
C GLY A 99 1.09 18.00 -22.06
N GLU A 100 2.27 17.56 -22.45
CA GLU A 100 2.49 16.52 -23.45
C GLU A 100 3.01 15.23 -22.81
N VAL A 101 2.49 14.09 -23.28
CA VAL A 101 2.97 12.75 -22.97
C VAL A 101 3.19 12.05 -24.31
N ASN A 102 4.44 11.75 -24.66
CA ASN A 102 4.78 11.28 -26.01
C ASN A 102 4.54 9.77 -26.21
N GLU A 103 4.27 9.03 -25.12
CA GLU A 103 3.91 7.61 -25.17
C GLU A 103 2.55 7.36 -24.49
N ASP A 104 2.42 6.29 -23.69
CA ASP A 104 1.15 5.84 -23.14
C ASP A 104 0.83 6.50 -21.79
N LEU A 105 -0.47 6.69 -21.56
CA LEU A 105 -1.02 7.17 -20.29
C LEU A 105 -1.88 6.10 -19.64
N ILE A 106 -1.40 5.55 -18.53
CA ILE A 106 -2.11 4.52 -17.78
C ILE A 106 -2.36 5.03 -16.37
N GLY A 107 -3.62 5.03 -15.91
CA GLY A 107 -3.83 5.44 -14.53
C GLY A 107 -5.21 5.27 -13.92
N PHE A 108 -5.18 5.38 -12.60
CA PHE A 108 -6.35 5.22 -11.75
C PHE A 108 -6.58 6.48 -10.92
N GLY A 109 -7.80 6.97 -10.85
CA GLY A 109 -8.06 8.07 -9.93
C GLY A 109 -9.50 8.53 -9.78
N ASN A 110 -9.78 9.31 -8.75
CA ASN A 110 -11.15 9.75 -8.50
C ASN A 110 -11.61 10.77 -9.57
N LYS A 111 -10.82 11.82 -9.81
CA LYS A 111 -11.05 12.78 -10.90
C LYS A 111 -9.82 12.89 -11.78
N ILE A 112 -9.97 12.60 -13.06
CA ILE A 112 -8.91 12.72 -14.06
C ILE A 112 -9.37 13.64 -15.18
N ASN A 113 -8.53 14.60 -15.53
CA ASN A 113 -8.84 15.64 -16.50
C ASN A 113 -7.63 15.86 -17.42
N LEU A 114 -7.77 15.44 -18.67
CA LEU A 114 -6.89 15.83 -19.77
C LEU A 114 -7.47 17.12 -20.36
N SER A 115 -6.77 18.24 -20.19
CA SER A 115 -7.24 19.56 -20.60
C SER A 115 -7.23 19.71 -22.12
N LYS A 116 -7.77 20.83 -22.62
CA LYS A 116 -7.82 21.07 -24.07
C LYS A 116 -6.44 21.16 -24.71
N GLU A 117 -5.46 21.61 -23.92
CA GLU A 117 -4.08 21.79 -24.32
C GLU A 117 -3.25 20.50 -24.24
N SER A 118 -3.76 19.45 -23.57
CA SER A 118 -2.98 18.22 -23.40
C SER A 118 -2.87 17.43 -24.71
N ILE A 119 -1.71 16.86 -24.95
CA ILE A 119 -1.40 15.99 -26.09
C ILE A 119 -0.88 14.68 -25.52
N ILE A 120 -1.54 13.57 -25.84
CA ILE A 120 -1.05 12.22 -25.55
C ILE A 120 -0.82 11.56 -26.90
N ASP A 121 0.42 11.25 -27.26
CA ASP A 121 0.71 10.67 -28.59
C ASP A 121 0.37 9.18 -28.65
N GLY A 122 0.48 8.46 -27.52
CA GLY A 122 0.15 7.06 -27.40
C GLY A 122 -1.29 6.78 -26.94
N ASN A 123 -1.46 5.62 -26.30
CA ASN A 123 -2.72 5.08 -25.83
C ASN A 123 -3.09 5.61 -24.45
N VAL A 124 -4.39 5.69 -24.16
CA VAL A 124 -4.92 6.14 -22.88
C VAL A 124 -5.75 5.03 -22.24
N ASN A 125 -5.29 4.49 -21.10
CA ASN A 125 -6.03 3.52 -20.30
C ASN A 125 -6.30 4.07 -18.90
N ILE A 126 -7.53 4.53 -18.68
CA ILE A 126 -7.88 5.26 -17.45
C ILE A 126 -9.11 4.67 -16.77
N THR A 127 -9.01 4.49 -15.45
CA THR A 127 -10.16 4.14 -14.62
C THR A 127 -10.40 5.20 -13.55
N GLY A 128 -11.64 5.66 -13.37
CA GLY A 128 -11.93 6.64 -12.35
C GLY A 128 -13.39 6.85 -11.96
N ASN A 129 -13.68 7.86 -11.13
CA ASN A 129 -15.08 8.24 -10.87
C ASN A 129 -15.53 9.23 -11.94
N LYS A 130 -14.76 10.29 -12.18
CA LYS A 130 -15.03 11.28 -13.22
C LYS A 130 -13.81 11.44 -14.12
N VAL A 131 -13.99 11.18 -15.41
CA VAL A 131 -12.94 11.31 -16.43
C VAL A 131 -13.36 12.35 -17.47
N GLN A 132 -12.46 13.29 -17.77
CA GLN A 132 -12.65 14.31 -18.80
C GLN A 132 -11.49 14.23 -19.79
N LEU A 133 -11.80 14.02 -21.07
CA LEU A 133 -10.85 13.93 -22.17
C LEU A 133 -11.11 15.09 -23.15
N LEU A 134 -10.41 16.21 -22.96
CA LEU A 134 -10.65 17.44 -23.69
C LEU A 134 -9.58 17.75 -24.75
N GLY A 135 -8.42 17.09 -24.66
CA GLY A 135 -7.25 17.31 -25.51
C GLY A 135 -7.12 16.34 -26.68
N PHE A 136 -5.92 16.21 -27.22
CA PHE A 136 -5.60 15.30 -28.31
C PHE A 136 -5.08 13.95 -27.78
N ILE A 137 -5.52 12.85 -28.39
CA ILE A 137 -5.03 11.49 -28.12
C ILE A 137 -4.70 10.81 -29.45
N GLY A 138 -3.43 10.41 -29.63
CA GLY A 138 -2.89 9.81 -30.85
C GLY A 138 -3.14 8.31 -30.99
N GLY A 139 -3.38 7.60 -29.89
CA GLY A 139 -3.69 6.17 -29.87
C GLY A 139 -5.14 5.84 -29.49
N ASP A 140 -5.31 4.62 -28.98
CA ASP A 140 -6.58 4.08 -28.53
C ASP A 140 -6.93 4.56 -27.11
N VAL A 141 -8.23 4.59 -26.80
CA VAL A 141 -8.76 5.04 -25.52
C VAL A 141 -9.59 3.93 -24.87
N TYR A 142 -9.18 3.52 -23.68
CA TYR A 142 -9.91 2.59 -22.81
C TYR A 142 -10.27 3.31 -21.52
N VAL A 143 -11.56 3.57 -21.30
CA VAL A 143 -12.02 4.31 -20.12
C VAL A 143 -13.10 3.56 -19.36
N LYS A 144 -12.90 3.44 -18.05
CA LYS A 144 -13.93 2.93 -17.12
C LYS A 144 -14.22 3.95 -16.03
N ALA A 145 -15.42 4.53 -16.00
CA ALA A 145 -15.74 5.54 -14.97
C ALA A 145 -17.22 5.69 -14.62
N ASP A 146 -17.55 6.34 -13.50
CA ASP A 146 -18.96 6.68 -13.23
C ASP A 146 -19.47 7.72 -14.25
N LYS A 147 -18.64 8.72 -14.57
CA LYS A 147 -18.96 9.78 -15.55
C LYS A 147 -17.79 10.00 -16.50
N VAL A 148 -18.06 9.97 -17.80
CA VAL A 148 -17.10 10.24 -18.88
C VAL A 148 -17.56 11.43 -19.70
N ASN A 149 -16.66 12.38 -19.96
CA ASN A 149 -16.89 13.53 -20.83
C ASN A 149 -15.77 13.67 -21.85
N ILE A 150 -16.08 13.52 -23.14
CA ILE A 150 -15.12 13.62 -24.23
C ILE A 150 -15.46 14.85 -25.07
N LYS A 151 -14.46 15.70 -25.33
CA LYS A 151 -14.58 16.89 -26.20
C LYS A 151 -13.43 17.06 -27.20
N GLY A 152 -12.39 16.25 -27.06
CA GLY A 152 -11.15 16.32 -27.84
C GLY A 152 -11.17 15.58 -29.17
N GLU A 153 -9.99 15.36 -29.72
CA GLU A 153 -9.75 14.55 -30.92
C GLU A 153 -8.99 13.28 -30.54
N ILE A 154 -9.46 12.13 -31.01
CA ILE A 154 -8.91 10.80 -30.73
C ILE A 154 -8.66 10.11 -32.07
N LYS A 155 -7.42 9.71 -32.33
CA LYS A 155 -7.02 9.07 -33.60
C LYS A 155 -7.36 7.57 -33.65
N GLY A 156 -7.30 6.86 -32.53
CA GLY A 156 -7.59 5.44 -32.45
C GLY A 156 -9.04 5.10 -32.09
N ASP A 157 -9.22 3.87 -31.64
CA ASP A 157 -10.51 3.32 -31.18
C ASP A 157 -10.84 3.78 -29.76
N VAL A 158 -12.13 3.86 -29.45
CA VAL A 158 -12.64 4.35 -28.16
C VAL A 158 -13.55 3.33 -27.51
N ASN A 159 -13.10 2.77 -26.39
CA ASN A 159 -13.82 1.79 -25.59
C ASN A 159 -14.20 2.37 -24.22
N ILE A 160 -15.50 2.57 -24.01
CA ILE A 160 -16.04 3.23 -22.80
C ILE A 160 -16.94 2.26 -22.03
N SER A 161 -16.69 2.11 -20.74
CA SER A 161 -17.65 1.52 -19.80
C SER A 161 -17.97 2.53 -18.69
N ALA A 162 -19.15 3.16 -18.75
CA ALA A 162 -19.49 4.19 -17.78
C ALA A 162 -20.98 4.28 -17.45
N ASN A 163 -21.34 4.82 -16.28
CA ASN A 163 -22.75 5.05 -15.97
C ASN A 163 -23.30 6.21 -16.82
N GLU A 164 -22.61 7.34 -16.86
CA GLU A 164 -22.99 8.50 -17.68
C GLU A 164 -21.89 8.81 -18.70
N ILE A 165 -22.28 8.88 -19.98
CA ILE A 165 -21.38 9.18 -21.09
C ILE A 165 -21.86 10.45 -21.80
N TYR A 166 -20.98 11.44 -21.90
CA TYR A 166 -21.16 12.64 -22.71
C TYR A 166 -20.05 12.73 -23.75
N ILE A 167 -20.39 12.82 -25.04
CA ILE A 167 -19.44 13.03 -26.14
C ILE A 167 -19.88 14.29 -26.89
N SER A 168 -19.05 15.34 -26.87
CA SER A 168 -19.37 16.61 -27.52
C SER A 168 -19.67 16.43 -29.01
N PRO A 169 -20.62 17.18 -29.59
CA PRO A 169 -20.83 17.25 -31.04
C PRO A 169 -19.59 17.71 -31.84
N THR A 170 -18.62 18.33 -31.16
CA THR A 170 -17.35 18.81 -31.74
C THR A 170 -16.22 17.79 -31.62
N THR A 171 -16.43 16.68 -30.92
CA THR A 171 -15.43 15.60 -30.80
C THR A 171 -15.17 14.96 -32.15
N LYS A 172 -13.95 14.48 -32.36
CA LYS A 172 -13.58 13.67 -33.53
C LYS A 172 -12.94 12.37 -33.05
N ILE A 173 -13.55 11.25 -33.38
CA ILE A 173 -13.02 9.90 -33.16
C ILE A 173 -12.79 9.32 -34.55
N HIS A 174 -11.53 9.05 -34.89
CA HIS A 174 -11.19 8.56 -36.23
C HIS A 174 -11.33 7.04 -36.36
N GLY A 175 -11.24 6.29 -35.25
CA GLY A 175 -11.52 4.86 -35.19
C GLY A 175 -12.97 4.53 -34.84
N ASP A 176 -13.15 3.34 -34.28
CA ASP A 176 -14.45 2.81 -33.84
C ASP A 176 -14.80 3.30 -32.42
N LEU A 177 -16.09 3.39 -32.13
CA LEU A 177 -16.61 3.71 -30.80
C LEU A 177 -17.38 2.50 -30.26
N THR A 178 -16.84 1.85 -29.23
CA THR A 178 -17.55 0.85 -28.43
C THR A 178 -17.94 1.44 -27.08
N TYR A 179 -19.22 1.39 -26.73
CA TYR A 179 -19.65 1.87 -25.41
C TYR A 179 -20.65 0.94 -24.70
N GLU A 180 -20.50 0.89 -23.38
CA GLU A 180 -21.48 0.33 -22.46
C GLU A 180 -21.80 1.42 -21.43
N GLY A 181 -23.05 1.89 -21.40
CA GLY A 181 -23.44 2.97 -20.48
C GLY A 181 -24.63 3.78 -20.93
N GLU A 182 -25.06 4.74 -20.11
CA GLU A 182 -26.10 5.70 -20.50
C GLU A 182 -25.49 6.87 -21.27
N MET A 183 -25.79 6.94 -22.57
CA MET A 183 -25.40 8.06 -23.41
C MET A 183 -26.36 9.25 -23.20
N LEU A 184 -25.84 10.37 -22.69
CA LEU A 184 -26.67 11.51 -22.24
C LEU A 184 -27.33 12.30 -23.37
N HIS A 185 -26.88 12.15 -24.62
CA HIS A 185 -27.53 12.74 -25.79
C HIS A 185 -27.17 11.96 -27.06
N LYS A 186 -27.93 12.18 -28.13
CA LYS A 186 -27.60 11.60 -29.44
C LYS A 186 -26.33 12.25 -29.99
N ILE A 187 -25.37 11.42 -30.39
CA ILE A 187 -24.12 11.87 -31.03
C ILE A 187 -24.38 12.03 -32.55
N PRO A 188 -23.97 13.14 -33.18
CA PRO A 188 -24.01 13.28 -34.64
C PRO A 188 -23.13 12.23 -35.34
N SER A 189 -23.51 11.79 -36.54
CA SER A 189 -22.72 10.84 -37.32
C SER A 189 -21.35 11.38 -37.76
N SER A 190 -21.12 12.70 -37.66
CA SER A 190 -19.83 13.33 -37.98
C SER A 190 -18.77 13.19 -36.89
N VAL A 191 -19.15 12.71 -35.70
CA VAL A 191 -18.24 12.61 -34.54
C VAL A 191 -17.35 11.38 -34.62
N VAL A 192 -17.86 10.27 -35.16
CA VAL A 192 -17.15 8.99 -35.27
C VAL A 192 -17.05 8.64 -36.75
N THR A 193 -15.81 8.46 -37.24
CA THR A 193 -15.57 8.07 -38.63
C THR A 193 -15.78 6.57 -38.83
N GLY A 194 -15.43 5.76 -37.84
CA GLY A 194 -15.63 4.31 -37.83
C GLY A 194 -17.04 3.87 -37.40
N GLU A 195 -17.15 2.61 -37.00
CA GLU A 195 -18.41 2.03 -36.53
C GLU A 195 -18.69 2.44 -35.07
N THR A 196 -19.96 2.68 -34.76
CA THR A 196 -20.41 2.87 -33.37
C THR A 196 -21.20 1.65 -32.93
N THR A 197 -20.66 0.92 -31.96
CA THR A 197 -21.32 -0.23 -31.34
C THR A 197 -21.53 0.03 -29.85
N GLY A 198 -22.65 -0.40 -29.30
CA GLY A 198 -22.86 -0.22 -27.87
C GLY A 198 -24.27 -0.51 -27.40
N LYS A 199 -24.41 -0.62 -26.08
CA LYS A 199 -25.68 -0.86 -25.40
C LYS A 199 -25.91 0.26 -24.40
N ASN A 200 -27.01 0.99 -24.61
CA ASN A 200 -27.56 1.85 -23.57
C ASN A 200 -28.08 0.96 -22.44
N THR A 201 -27.40 0.99 -21.31
CA THR A 201 -27.78 0.24 -20.10
C THR A 201 -27.82 1.19 -18.92
N HIS A 202 -28.81 1.03 -18.06
CA HIS A 202 -28.91 1.74 -16.80
C HIS A 202 -28.32 0.87 -15.69
N ASN A 203 -27.46 1.46 -14.86
CA ASN A 203 -26.78 0.81 -13.74
C ASN A 203 -25.73 -0.23 -14.16
N ILE A 204 -24.65 0.23 -14.79
CA ILE A 204 -23.43 -0.58 -14.78
C ILE A 204 -22.96 -0.63 -13.34
N ASN A 205 -22.86 -1.84 -12.79
CA ASN A 205 -22.29 -2.04 -11.47
C ASN A 205 -20.76 -1.89 -11.56
N ILE A 206 -20.32 -0.68 -11.88
CA ILE A 206 -18.94 -0.24 -11.78
C ILE A 206 -18.67 -0.27 -10.30
N ASN A 207 -18.06 -1.36 -9.83
CA ASN A 207 -17.78 -1.60 -8.42
C ASN A 207 -17.08 -0.35 -7.84
N LYS A 208 -17.85 0.55 -7.20
CA LYS A 208 -17.42 1.90 -6.75
C LYS A 208 -16.30 1.87 -5.69
N LYS A 209 -15.85 0.67 -5.31
CA LYS A 209 -14.80 0.38 -4.33
C LYS A 209 -13.53 -0.27 -4.92
N ALA A 210 -13.49 -0.60 -6.21
CA ALA A 210 -12.50 -1.54 -6.74
C ALA A 210 -11.18 -0.93 -7.24
N GLY A 211 -11.11 0.35 -7.62
CA GLY A 211 -9.90 0.87 -8.27
C GLY A 211 -8.74 1.15 -7.30
N LEU A 212 -8.97 1.96 -6.27
CA LEU A 212 -7.90 2.48 -5.42
C LEU A 212 -7.91 1.90 -4.00
N SER A 213 -9.07 1.84 -3.34
CA SER A 213 -9.17 1.30 -1.98
C SER A 213 -9.00 -0.22 -1.89
N SER A 214 -9.35 -0.96 -2.95
CA SER A 214 -9.21 -2.42 -2.98
C SER A 214 -7.79 -2.86 -3.32
N PHE A 215 -7.11 -2.18 -4.26
CA PHE A 215 -5.73 -2.49 -4.64
C PHE A 215 -4.74 -1.99 -3.58
N VAL A 216 -4.94 -0.78 -3.04
CA VAL A 216 -4.19 -0.30 -1.85
C VAL A 216 -4.50 -1.19 -0.65
N GLY A 217 -5.75 -1.62 -0.43
CA GLY A 217 -6.08 -2.57 0.62
C GLY A 217 -5.44 -3.96 0.47
N LEU A 218 -5.21 -4.42 -0.77
CA LEU A 218 -4.52 -5.68 -1.09
C LEU A 218 -3.01 -5.54 -0.97
N LEU A 219 -2.44 -4.43 -1.42
CA LEU A 219 -1.03 -4.09 -1.28
C LEU A 219 -0.64 -3.83 0.16
N PHE A 220 -1.47 -3.15 0.97
CA PHE A 220 -1.25 -2.98 2.41
C PHE A 220 -1.40 -4.30 3.19
N LYS A 221 -2.28 -5.20 2.75
CA LYS A 221 -2.37 -6.55 3.34
C LYS A 221 -1.19 -7.42 2.94
N GLY A 222 -0.83 -7.46 1.66
CA GLY A 222 0.32 -8.22 1.15
C GLY A 222 1.66 -7.72 1.69
N SER A 223 1.86 -6.39 1.70
CA SER A 223 3.04 -5.77 2.31
C SER A 223 3.11 -6.06 3.81
N SER A 224 1.97 -6.09 4.52
CA SER A 224 1.98 -6.44 5.95
C SER A 224 2.49 -7.85 6.23
N TYR A 225 2.19 -8.85 5.39
CA TYR A 225 2.72 -10.21 5.57
C TYR A 225 4.19 -10.32 5.17
N VAL A 226 4.64 -9.60 4.14
CA VAL A 226 6.07 -9.58 3.75
C VAL A 226 6.89 -8.88 4.83
N THR A 227 6.46 -7.72 5.32
CA THR A 227 7.11 -7.03 6.44
C THR A 227 7.08 -7.88 7.71
N TYR A 228 5.95 -8.52 8.01
CA TYR A 228 5.84 -9.45 9.13
C TYR A 228 6.81 -10.62 9.00
N PHE A 229 6.91 -11.21 7.82
CA PHE A 229 7.82 -12.32 7.52
C PHE A 229 9.28 -11.92 7.73
N LEU A 230 9.72 -10.81 7.13
CA LEU A 230 11.09 -10.31 7.24
C LEU A 230 11.44 -9.94 8.70
N LEU A 231 10.55 -9.22 9.38
CA LEU A 231 10.76 -8.83 10.78
C LEU A 231 10.79 -10.05 11.71
N SER A 232 9.93 -11.04 11.46
CA SER A 232 9.93 -12.28 12.24
C SER A 232 11.20 -13.10 12.02
N LEU A 233 11.69 -13.20 10.78
CA LEU A 233 12.99 -13.84 10.50
C LEU A 233 14.13 -13.13 11.25
N LEU A 234 14.14 -11.80 11.25
CA LEU A 234 15.12 -11.01 12.00
C LEU A 234 15.02 -11.29 13.51
N LEU A 235 13.81 -11.31 14.08
CA LEU A 235 13.61 -11.61 15.50
C LEU A 235 14.04 -13.04 15.85
N ILE A 236 13.69 -14.03 15.02
CA ILE A 236 14.11 -15.43 15.20
C ILE A 236 15.63 -15.54 15.14
N TYR A 237 16.28 -14.80 14.24
CA TYR A 237 17.74 -14.76 14.15
C TYR A 237 18.38 -14.19 15.42
N LEU A 238 17.87 -13.05 15.92
CA LEU A 238 18.41 -12.38 17.12
C LEU A 238 18.18 -13.17 18.42
N PHE A 239 17.02 -13.83 18.52
CA PHE A 239 16.54 -14.47 19.75
C PHE A 239 16.32 -15.99 19.59
N LYS A 240 17.08 -16.65 18.71
CA LYS A 240 16.91 -18.07 18.35
C LYS A 240 16.73 -18.99 19.56
N ASN A 241 17.57 -18.86 20.59
CA ASN A 241 17.52 -19.72 21.78
C ASN A 241 16.21 -19.54 22.57
N ILE A 242 15.70 -18.30 22.66
CA ILE A 242 14.44 -18.01 23.34
C ILE A 242 13.28 -18.70 22.62
N TYR A 243 13.26 -18.62 21.28
CA TYR A 243 12.22 -19.29 20.51
C TYR A 243 12.31 -20.82 20.57
N LEU A 244 13.51 -21.39 20.64
CA LEU A 244 13.68 -22.84 20.85
C LEU A 244 13.14 -23.31 22.21
N GLU A 245 13.34 -22.53 23.27
CA GLU A 245 12.75 -22.78 24.59
C GLU A 245 11.22 -22.69 24.53
N MET A 246 10.67 -21.63 23.91
CA MET A 246 9.22 -21.44 23.78
C MET A 246 8.51 -22.59 23.06
N ILE A 247 9.16 -23.27 22.10
CA ILE A 247 8.56 -24.43 21.42
C ILE A 247 8.32 -25.59 22.40
N ILE A 248 9.22 -25.78 23.36
CA ILE A 248 9.09 -26.81 24.42
C ILE A 248 7.91 -26.43 25.32
N ASP A 249 7.85 -25.17 25.75
CA ASP A 249 6.77 -24.67 26.61
C ASP A 249 5.38 -24.78 25.95
N VAL A 250 5.28 -24.68 24.62
CA VAL A 250 3.99 -24.87 23.92
C VAL A 250 3.43 -26.28 24.17
N GLU A 251 4.29 -27.29 24.21
CA GLU A 251 3.91 -28.69 24.37
C GLU A 251 3.70 -29.09 25.84
N GLU A 252 4.55 -28.60 26.72
CA GLU A 252 4.56 -29.01 28.14
C GLU A 252 3.67 -28.12 29.02
N ARG A 253 3.45 -26.86 28.63
CA ARG A 253 2.86 -25.82 29.48
C ARG A 253 1.76 -25.03 28.78
N THR A 254 1.05 -25.68 27.87
CA THR A 254 -0.04 -25.06 27.08
C THR A 254 -1.08 -24.36 27.96
N PHE A 255 -1.43 -24.96 29.11
CA PHE A 255 -2.42 -24.40 30.03
C PHE A 255 -1.93 -23.11 30.70
N GLU A 256 -0.68 -23.10 31.17
CA GLU A 256 -0.05 -21.92 31.79
C GLU A 256 0.11 -20.78 30.78
N ALA A 257 0.52 -21.10 29.55
CA ALA A 257 0.61 -20.14 28.46
C ALA A 257 -0.77 -19.56 28.13
N GLY A 258 -1.82 -20.39 28.08
CA GLY A 258 -3.19 -19.93 27.86
C GLY A 258 -3.67 -18.94 28.93
N ILE A 259 -3.51 -19.29 30.22
CA ILE A 259 -3.93 -18.43 31.33
C ILE A 259 -3.10 -17.14 31.38
N SER A 260 -1.77 -17.24 31.29
CA SER A 260 -0.87 -16.09 31.28
C SER A 260 -1.22 -15.13 30.14
N GLY A 261 -1.51 -15.68 28.96
CA GLY A 261 -1.94 -14.93 27.79
C GLY A 261 -3.27 -14.21 28.00
N LEU A 262 -4.27 -14.87 28.57
CA LEU A 262 -5.56 -14.25 28.89
C LEU A 262 -5.39 -13.11 29.91
N ILE A 263 -4.66 -13.36 30.99
CA ILE A 263 -4.38 -12.34 32.01
C ILE A 263 -3.68 -11.14 31.37
N GLY A 264 -2.65 -11.36 30.56
CA GLY A 264 -1.92 -10.29 29.88
C GLY A 264 -2.79 -9.50 28.91
N ILE A 265 -3.55 -10.19 28.06
CA ILE A 265 -4.39 -9.57 27.03
C ILE A 265 -5.46 -8.67 27.63
N PHE A 266 -6.07 -9.06 28.75
CA PHE A 266 -7.14 -8.28 29.38
C PHE A 266 -6.63 -7.29 30.43
N SER A 267 -5.65 -7.67 31.24
CA SER A 267 -5.18 -6.82 32.34
C SER A 267 -4.36 -5.64 31.83
N VAL A 268 -3.48 -5.84 30.82
CA VAL A 268 -2.59 -4.79 30.34
C VAL A 268 -3.35 -3.59 29.75
N PRO A 269 -4.36 -3.76 28.87
CA PRO A 269 -5.16 -2.62 28.40
C PRO A 269 -5.90 -1.88 29.52
N ILE A 270 -6.42 -2.58 30.53
CA ILE A 270 -7.08 -1.97 31.68
C ILE A 270 -6.08 -1.10 32.44
N ILE A 271 -4.88 -1.62 32.72
CA ILE A 271 -3.80 -0.87 33.37
C ILE A 271 -3.38 0.33 32.53
N CYS A 272 -3.25 0.17 31.21
CA CYS A 272 -2.95 1.28 30.29
C CYS A 272 -4.00 2.40 30.40
N ILE A 273 -5.29 2.06 30.35
CA ILE A 273 -6.38 3.04 30.45
C ILE A 273 -6.34 3.77 31.79
N ILE A 274 -6.14 3.04 32.90
CA ILE A 274 -6.02 3.63 34.24
C ILE A 274 -4.85 4.62 34.30
N LEU A 275 -3.71 4.28 33.72
CA LEU A 275 -2.54 5.19 33.67
C LEU A 275 -2.83 6.44 32.84
N LEU A 276 -3.49 6.32 31.70
CA LEU A 276 -3.81 7.42 30.80
C LEU A 276 -4.80 8.44 31.41
N ILE A 277 -5.59 8.04 32.42
CA ILE A 277 -6.47 8.97 33.14
C ILE A 277 -5.66 9.97 33.99
N SER A 278 -4.47 9.58 34.45
CA SER A 278 -3.61 10.45 35.26
C SER A 278 -2.63 11.25 34.39
N ILE A 279 -2.46 12.55 34.65
CA ILE A 279 -1.53 13.42 33.90
C ILE A 279 -0.10 12.85 33.95
N LEU A 280 0.34 12.35 35.12
CA LEU A 280 1.65 11.73 35.30
C LEU A 280 1.77 10.34 34.64
N GLY A 281 0.66 9.62 34.52
CA GLY A 281 0.63 8.29 33.93
C GLY A 281 0.50 8.29 32.41
N ILE A 282 0.17 9.40 31.75
CA ILE A 282 0.07 9.46 30.28
C ILE A 282 1.35 8.96 29.58
N PRO A 283 2.57 9.45 29.91
CA PRO A 283 3.79 8.98 29.24
C PRO A 283 4.03 7.48 29.44
N ILE A 284 3.77 6.97 30.66
CA ILE A 284 3.95 5.57 31.02
C ILE A 284 2.90 4.69 30.34
N GLY A 285 1.64 5.13 30.32
CA GLY A 285 0.52 4.45 29.69
C GLY A 285 0.68 4.38 28.17
N MET A 286 1.18 5.43 27.53
CA MET A 286 1.52 5.42 26.10
C MET A 286 2.64 4.41 25.81
N LEU A 287 3.73 4.43 26.59
CA LEU A 287 4.81 3.45 26.43
C LEU A 287 4.32 2.01 26.63
N LEU A 288 3.53 1.76 27.67
CA LEU A 288 2.94 0.44 27.92
C LEU A 288 2.00 0.00 26.79
N GLY A 289 1.23 0.93 26.23
CA GLY A 289 0.38 0.69 25.07
C GLY A 289 1.17 0.29 23.82
N VAL A 290 2.31 0.95 23.57
CA VAL A 290 3.22 0.58 22.46
C VAL A 290 3.81 -0.82 22.69
N LEU A 291 4.31 -1.11 23.90
CA LEU A 291 4.85 -2.42 24.26
C LEU A 291 3.79 -3.53 24.14
N TYR A 292 2.55 -3.24 24.55
CA TYR A 292 1.42 -4.13 24.38
C TYR A 292 1.12 -4.38 22.90
N GLY A 293 1.06 -3.33 22.09
CA GLY A 293 0.89 -3.45 20.64
C GLY A 293 1.97 -4.33 20.00
N LEU A 294 3.24 -4.12 20.38
CA LEU A 294 4.36 -4.94 19.94
C LEU A 294 4.22 -6.41 20.36
N LEU A 295 3.83 -6.68 21.62
CA LEU A 295 3.58 -8.04 22.13
C LEU A 295 2.47 -8.75 21.33
N ILE A 296 1.36 -8.07 21.06
CA ILE A 296 0.26 -8.60 20.25
C ILE A 296 0.67 -8.79 18.78
N TYR A 297 1.58 -7.97 18.27
CA TYR A 297 2.12 -8.12 16.93
C TYR A 297 3.02 -9.37 16.83
N VAL A 298 3.98 -9.55 17.74
CA VAL A 298 4.95 -10.67 17.69
C VAL A 298 4.40 -12.01 18.20
N SER A 299 3.25 -12.04 18.86
CA SER A 299 2.70 -13.25 19.50
C SER A 299 2.44 -14.42 18.55
N LYS A 300 2.22 -14.20 17.25
CA LYS A 300 2.05 -15.31 16.31
C LYS A 300 3.36 -16.08 16.04
N ILE A 301 4.53 -15.47 16.22
CA ILE A 301 5.85 -16.05 15.88
C ILE A 301 6.07 -17.44 16.53
N PRO A 302 5.99 -17.60 17.86
CA PRO A 302 6.24 -18.90 18.50
C PRO A 302 5.24 -19.97 18.05
N ILE A 303 3.99 -19.59 17.79
CA ILE A 303 2.95 -20.52 17.33
C ILE A 303 3.22 -20.99 15.89
N CYS A 304 3.63 -20.09 14.99
CA CYS A 304 4.04 -20.45 13.62
C CYS A 304 5.22 -21.43 13.65
N ILE A 305 6.23 -21.14 14.47
CA ILE A 305 7.40 -22.02 14.61
C ILE A 305 6.97 -23.40 15.10
N TRP A 306 6.14 -23.47 16.16
CA TRP A 306 5.65 -24.74 16.70
C TRP A 306 4.88 -25.55 15.64
N ILE A 307 3.93 -24.94 14.92
CA ILE A 307 3.16 -25.61 13.86
C ILE A 307 4.11 -26.21 12.82
N GLY A 308 5.01 -25.40 12.25
CA GLY A 308 5.85 -25.88 11.15
C GLY A 308 6.95 -26.85 11.59
N THR A 309 7.55 -26.66 12.77
CA THR A 309 8.55 -27.61 13.30
C THR A 309 7.93 -28.95 13.68
N LYS A 310 6.66 -28.95 14.13
CA LYS A 310 5.87 -30.18 14.35
C LYS A 310 5.63 -30.95 13.06
N ILE A 311 5.32 -30.26 11.97
CA ILE A 311 5.16 -30.86 10.63
C ILE A 311 6.50 -31.39 10.09
N LEU A 312 7.56 -30.61 10.24
CA LEU A 312 8.92 -30.97 9.80
C LEU A 312 9.57 -32.07 10.66
N LYS A 313 9.00 -32.36 11.83
CA LYS A 313 9.59 -33.24 12.86
C LYS A 313 11.04 -32.88 13.20
N SER A 314 11.39 -31.59 13.11
CA SER A 314 12.75 -31.09 13.33
C SER A 314 12.71 -29.67 13.87
N ARG A 315 13.24 -29.48 15.08
CA ARG A 315 13.35 -28.17 15.76
C ARG A 315 14.55 -27.35 15.27
N GLU A 316 15.56 -28.01 14.71
CA GLU A 316 16.76 -27.36 14.16
C GLU A 316 16.42 -26.50 12.93
N LYS A 317 15.40 -26.91 12.16
CA LYS A 317 14.88 -26.19 10.99
C LYS A 317 13.93 -25.06 11.36
N ILE A 318 14.26 -24.27 12.39
CA ILE A 318 13.39 -23.24 12.97
C ILE A 318 12.88 -22.21 11.95
N TYR A 319 13.73 -21.75 11.03
CA TYR A 319 13.35 -20.77 10.00
C TYR A 319 12.36 -21.36 9.00
N LEU A 320 12.60 -22.59 8.53
CA LEU A 320 11.68 -23.28 7.65
C LEU A 320 10.37 -23.62 8.37
N GLY A 321 10.45 -23.99 9.65
CA GLY A 321 9.28 -24.20 10.51
C GLY A 321 8.43 -22.94 10.64
N PHE A 322 9.04 -21.79 10.90
CA PHE A 322 8.34 -20.51 10.91
C PHE A 322 7.65 -20.23 9.57
N THR A 323 8.37 -20.37 8.44
CA THR A 323 7.82 -20.10 7.10
C THR A 323 6.61 -20.98 6.81
N ILE A 324 6.70 -22.29 7.07
CA ILE A 324 5.60 -23.23 6.86
C ILE A 324 4.40 -22.88 7.76
N GLY A 325 4.65 -22.62 9.04
CA GLY A 325 3.58 -22.27 9.98
C GLY A 325 2.89 -20.95 9.63
N LEU A 326 3.65 -19.95 9.18
CA LEU A 326 3.10 -18.68 8.72
C LEU A 326 2.24 -18.87 7.46
N PHE A 327 2.69 -19.69 6.51
CA PHE A 327 1.94 -19.97 5.29
C PHE A 327 0.61 -20.70 5.59
N ILE A 328 0.62 -21.61 6.55
CA ILE A 328 -0.61 -22.27 7.03
C ILE A 328 -1.57 -21.25 7.65
N LEU A 329 -1.09 -20.40 8.56
CA LEU A 329 -1.94 -19.37 9.16
C LEU A 329 -2.45 -18.36 8.12
N PHE A 330 -1.64 -18.03 7.12
CA PHE A 330 -2.05 -17.18 6.00
C PHE A 330 -3.27 -17.74 5.28
N PHE A 331 -3.30 -19.04 4.95
CA PHE A 331 -4.47 -19.66 4.34
C PHE A 331 -5.67 -19.76 5.28
N VAL A 332 -5.44 -20.04 6.56
CA VAL A 332 -6.51 -20.06 7.57
C VAL A 332 -7.17 -18.69 7.71
N ASP A 333 -6.40 -17.61 7.56
CA ASP A 333 -6.90 -16.24 7.60
C ASP A 333 -7.85 -15.89 6.43
N PHE A 334 -7.92 -16.70 5.35
CA PHE A 334 -8.91 -16.52 4.27
C PHE A 334 -10.32 -16.97 4.65
N ILE A 335 -10.46 -17.88 5.62
CA ILE A 335 -11.75 -18.45 5.99
C ILE A 335 -12.46 -17.48 6.97
N PRO A 336 -13.58 -16.85 6.58
CA PRO A 336 -14.37 -16.02 7.49
C PRO A 336 -14.80 -16.84 8.71
N PHE A 337 -14.93 -16.20 9.88
CA PHE A 337 -15.14 -16.84 11.20
C PHE A 337 -13.94 -17.59 11.77
N VAL A 338 -13.29 -18.49 11.04
CA VAL A 338 -12.12 -19.26 11.54
C VAL A 338 -10.97 -18.31 11.90
N ARG A 339 -10.73 -17.30 11.06
CA ARG A 339 -9.73 -16.25 11.32
C ARG A 339 -9.87 -15.60 12.70
N PHE A 340 -11.10 -15.39 13.20
CA PHE A 340 -11.31 -14.75 14.49
C PHE A 340 -10.82 -15.63 15.63
N PHE A 341 -11.24 -16.89 15.66
CA PHE A 341 -10.86 -17.83 16.72
C PHE A 341 -9.38 -18.19 16.68
N VAL A 342 -8.83 -18.48 15.49
CA VAL A 342 -7.40 -18.78 15.32
C VAL A 342 -6.55 -17.55 15.61
N GLY A 343 -6.99 -16.37 15.15
CA GLY A 343 -6.33 -15.09 15.45
C GLY A 343 -6.33 -14.74 16.93
N LEU A 344 -7.41 -15.04 17.66
CA LEU A 344 -7.47 -14.85 19.11
C LEU A 344 -6.59 -15.87 19.83
N GLY A 345 -6.69 -17.15 19.48
CA GLY A 345 -5.90 -18.22 20.08
C GLY A 345 -4.40 -17.98 19.92
N THR A 346 -3.94 -17.66 18.70
CA THR A 346 -2.53 -17.35 18.43
C THR A 346 -2.01 -16.19 19.26
N LYS A 347 -2.80 -15.13 19.45
CA LYS A 347 -2.43 -13.99 20.32
C LYS A 347 -2.36 -14.40 21.78
N VAL A 348 -3.35 -15.14 22.27
CA VAL A 348 -3.42 -15.61 23.67
C VAL A 348 -2.21 -16.49 23.99
N PHE A 349 -2.05 -17.61 23.28
CA PHE A 349 -0.96 -18.54 23.55
C PHE A 349 0.41 -17.89 23.29
N GLY A 350 0.53 -17.13 22.21
CA GLY A 350 1.75 -16.40 21.88
C GLY A 350 2.17 -15.42 22.97
N ALA A 351 1.27 -14.52 23.37
CA ALA A 351 1.55 -13.54 24.42
C ALA A 351 1.85 -14.23 25.76
N GLY A 352 1.14 -15.31 26.07
CA GLY A 352 1.38 -16.12 27.25
C GLY A 352 2.80 -16.71 27.33
N LEU A 353 3.31 -17.25 26.22
CA LEU A 353 4.68 -17.77 26.14
C LEU A 353 5.72 -16.68 26.39
N TYR A 354 5.55 -15.50 25.79
CA TYR A 354 6.43 -14.36 26.07
C TYR A 354 6.40 -13.97 27.55
N LEU A 355 5.22 -13.92 28.16
CA LEU A 355 5.08 -13.57 29.58
C LEU A 355 5.71 -14.61 30.51
N LEU A 356 5.59 -15.91 30.21
CA LEU A 356 6.22 -16.98 30.98
C LEU A 356 7.75 -16.88 30.91
N VAL A 357 8.32 -16.68 29.72
CA VAL A 357 9.77 -16.51 29.56
C VAL A 357 10.29 -15.28 30.31
N ILE A 358 9.55 -14.16 30.26
CA ILE A 358 9.90 -12.95 31.01
C ILE A 358 9.87 -13.23 32.52
N TYR A 359 8.82 -13.89 33.01
CA TYR A 359 8.66 -14.23 34.41
C TYR A 359 9.82 -15.11 34.91
N GLU A 360 10.21 -16.12 34.15
CA GLU A 360 11.34 -16.98 34.50
C GLU A 360 12.68 -16.26 34.46
N SER A 361 12.90 -15.40 33.47
CA SER A 361 14.12 -14.60 33.40
C SER A 361 14.28 -13.73 34.66
N ILE A 362 13.18 -13.13 35.14
CA ILE A 362 13.17 -12.37 36.39
C ILE A 362 13.47 -13.27 37.60
N GLN A 363 12.87 -14.46 37.68
CA GLN A 363 13.13 -15.39 38.79
C GLN A 363 14.57 -15.90 38.82
N ARG A 364 15.14 -16.28 37.66
CA ARG A 364 16.53 -16.75 37.56
C ARG A 364 17.50 -15.64 38.01
N ASN A 365 17.27 -14.40 37.59
CA ASN A 365 18.09 -13.27 38.00
C ASN A 365 17.99 -12.97 39.51
N ARG A 366 16.80 -13.10 40.11
CA ARG A 366 16.63 -12.95 41.57
C ARG A 366 17.37 -14.03 42.37
N LYS A 367 17.37 -15.28 41.91
CA LYS A 367 18.11 -16.37 42.58
C LYS A 367 19.62 -16.16 42.49
N ASN A 368 20.12 -15.66 41.36
CA ASN A 368 21.54 -15.39 41.15
C ASN A 368 22.06 -14.13 41.86
N SER A 369 21.18 -13.22 42.32
CA SER A 369 21.58 -12.05 43.11
C SER A 369 21.63 -12.29 44.62
N ILE A 370 21.19 -13.47 45.07
CA ILE A 370 21.17 -13.88 46.48
C ILE A 370 22.35 -14.83 46.81
N LEU A 371 23.02 -15.36 45.78
CA LEU A 371 24.29 -16.07 45.84
C LEU A 371 25.43 -15.11 45.50
#